data_AF-A0A7V9RXW8-F1
#
_entry.id   AF-A0A7V9RXW8-F1
#
_cell.length_a   1.000
_cell.length_b   1.000
_cell.length_c   1.000
_cell.angle_alpha   90.00
_cell.angle_beta   90.00
_cell.angle_gamma   90.00
#
_symmetry.space_group_name_H-M   'P 1'
#
loop_
_entity.id
_entity.type
_entity.pdbx_description
1 polymer ?
#
loop_
_entity_poly.entity_id
_entity_poly.type
_entity_poly.pdbx_seq_one_letter_code
_entity_poly.pdbx_strand_id
1 'polypeptide(L)'
;MLVLVLAAGCGQETSEPGAGNTETGPPKVTTEPMPDPPAPTETRSADTRLECANPTVMQVDHFSDVGGNPDPVKAARAQLGKKIRSGDVVEQADSPGGKPLVRVVRDGELVAIVHLMSADGGWLVDQVEMCPDFAR
;
A
#
# COMPACT_ATOMS: atom_id res chain seq x y z
N MET A 1 -10.59 21.45 36.04
CA MET A 1 -9.34 20.67 36.09
C MET A 1 -9.74 19.19 35.95
N LEU A 2 -9.03 18.45 35.09
CA LEU A 2 -9.18 17.02 34.71
C LEU A 2 -9.57 16.08 35.88
N VAL A 3 -10.23 14.93 35.71
CA VAL A 3 -9.72 13.70 35.06
C VAL A 3 -10.87 12.73 34.66
N LEU A 4 -10.66 12.10 33.51
CA LEU A 4 -11.37 10.98 32.88
C LEU A 4 -11.09 9.65 33.60
N VAL A 5 -12.11 8.81 33.84
CA VAL A 5 -11.92 7.36 34.12
C VAL A 5 -12.91 6.56 33.27
N LEU A 6 -12.40 5.83 32.28
CA LEU A 6 -13.11 4.81 31.52
C LEU A 6 -12.85 3.46 32.19
N ALA A 7 -13.93 2.77 32.58
CA ALA A 7 -13.90 1.36 32.96
C ALA A 7 -14.78 0.57 31.99
N ALA A 8 -14.23 -0.55 31.54
CA ALA A 8 -14.76 -1.45 30.54
C ALA A 8 -15.91 -2.33 31.06
N GLY A 9 -16.73 -2.79 30.11
CA GLY A 9 -17.48 -4.04 30.20
C GLY A 9 -18.95 -3.87 30.53
N CYS A 10 -19.81 -4.34 29.63
CA CYS A 10 -20.96 -5.17 29.97
C CYS A 10 -21.44 -5.85 28.68
N GLY A 11 -21.20 -7.16 28.58
CA GLY A 11 -22.08 -8.03 27.81
C GLY A 11 -23.43 -8.09 28.50
N GLN A 12 -24.50 -8.15 27.72
CA GLN A 12 -25.81 -8.58 28.21
C GLN A 12 -26.47 -9.41 27.10
N GLU A 13 -26.51 -10.72 27.35
CA GLU A 13 -27.63 -11.56 26.94
C GLU A 13 -28.94 -10.95 27.46
N THR A 14 -30.05 -11.35 26.82
CA THR A 14 -31.20 -11.97 27.49
C THR A 14 -32.54 -11.52 26.86
N SER A 15 -33.16 -12.52 26.23
CA SER A 15 -34.60 -12.84 26.22
C SER A 15 -35.58 -12.23 25.23
N GLU A 16 -36.12 -13.17 24.46
CA GLU A 16 -37.44 -13.23 23.83
C GLU A 16 -38.59 -12.80 24.76
N PRO A 17 -39.74 -12.45 24.16
CA PRO A 17 -40.91 -13.30 24.42
C PRO A 17 -41.72 -13.61 23.15
N GLY A 18 -42.18 -14.86 23.03
CA GLY A 18 -43.19 -15.29 22.07
C GLY A 18 -44.59 -15.35 22.69
N ALA A 19 -45.60 -14.92 21.93
CA ALA A 19 -46.98 -15.43 21.94
C ALA A 19 -47.81 -14.71 20.85
N GLY A 20 -48.48 -15.46 19.96
CA GLY A 20 -49.47 -14.89 19.03
C GLY A 20 -49.66 -15.67 17.73
N ASN A 21 -50.44 -16.74 17.80
CA ASN A 21 -51.05 -17.53 16.73
C ASN A 21 -51.86 -16.71 15.69
N THR A 22 -51.88 -17.14 14.41
CA THR A 22 -53.06 -17.52 13.57
C THR A 22 -52.78 -17.34 12.06
N GLU A 23 -53.15 -18.37 11.28
CA GLU A 23 -53.51 -18.42 9.83
C GLU A 23 -52.54 -18.04 8.68
N THR A 24 -52.20 -19.09 7.93
CA THR A 24 -52.51 -19.32 6.49
C THR A 24 -52.29 -18.18 5.50
N GLY A 25 -51.11 -18.20 4.88
CA GLY A 25 -50.85 -17.64 3.55
C GLY A 25 -49.42 -17.99 3.13
N PRO A 26 -49.14 -18.32 1.86
CA PRO A 26 -47.76 -18.53 1.44
C PRO A 26 -46.99 -17.21 1.63
N PRO A 27 -45.82 -17.19 2.28
CA PRO A 27 -45.02 -15.97 2.36
C PRO A 27 -44.60 -15.60 0.94
N LYS A 28 -45.18 -14.50 0.46
CA LYS A 28 -44.73 -13.75 -0.70
C LYS A 28 -43.24 -13.51 -0.54
N VAL A 29 -42.42 -14.12 -1.41
CA VAL A 29 -40.99 -13.84 -1.50
C VAL A 29 -40.86 -12.37 -1.94
N THR A 30 -40.78 -11.49 -0.95
CA THR A 30 -40.20 -10.17 -1.15
C THR A 30 -38.70 -10.40 -1.18
N THR A 31 -38.14 -10.49 -2.38
CA THR A 31 -36.71 -10.32 -2.58
C THR A 31 -36.39 -8.87 -2.22
N GLU A 32 -36.06 -8.64 -0.95
CA GLU A 32 -35.35 -7.42 -0.58
C GLU A 32 -34.00 -7.47 -1.33
N PRO A 33 -33.63 -6.45 -2.10
CA PRO A 33 -32.29 -6.40 -2.66
C PRO A 33 -31.33 -6.44 -1.48
N MET A 34 -30.48 -7.47 -1.42
CA MET A 34 -29.35 -7.50 -0.50
C MET A 34 -28.63 -6.15 -0.61
N PRO A 35 -28.30 -5.48 0.52
CA PRO A 35 -27.38 -4.36 0.44
C PRO A 35 -26.11 -4.90 -0.21
N ASP A 36 -25.68 -4.27 -1.30
CA ASP A 36 -24.41 -4.58 -1.92
C ASP A 36 -23.35 -4.67 -0.83
N PRO A 37 -22.47 -5.70 -0.85
CA PRO A 37 -21.35 -5.71 0.08
C PRO A 37 -20.63 -4.36 -0.07
N PRO A 38 -20.26 -3.70 1.05
CA PRO A 38 -19.49 -2.47 0.94
C PRO A 38 -18.32 -2.76 0.01
N ALA A 39 -18.19 -1.95 -1.05
CA ALA A 39 -17.06 -2.02 -1.97
C ALA A 39 -15.79 -2.22 -1.14
N PRO A 40 -14.87 -3.11 -1.55
CA PRO A 40 -13.67 -3.35 -0.77
C PRO A 40 -13.08 -1.99 -0.46
N THR A 41 -13.08 -1.63 0.82
CA THR A 41 -12.34 -0.47 1.30
C THR A 41 -10.93 -0.78 0.85
N GLU A 42 -10.46 -0.09 -0.17
CA GLU A 42 -9.10 -0.23 -0.66
C GLU A 42 -8.20 0.11 0.51
N THR A 43 -7.83 -0.92 1.27
CA THR A 43 -6.53 -0.97 1.89
C THR A 43 -5.60 -0.61 0.76
N ARG A 44 -5.09 0.62 0.78
CA ARG A 44 -3.96 1.07 -0.04
C ARG A 44 -2.79 0.17 0.33
N SER A 45 -2.84 -1.07 -0.12
CA SER A 45 -1.68 -1.91 -0.35
C SER A 45 -0.74 -1.00 -1.11
N ALA A 46 0.47 -0.79 -0.57
CA ALA A 46 1.44 0.14 -1.13
C ALA A 46 1.45 -0.04 -2.64
N ASP A 47 0.82 0.89 -3.36
CA ASP A 47 0.61 0.71 -4.78
C ASP A 47 2.00 0.69 -5.41
N THR A 48 2.37 -0.46 -5.97
CA THR A 48 3.65 -0.70 -6.65
C THR A 48 3.41 -0.78 -8.16
N ARG A 49 2.33 -0.20 -8.66
CA ARG A 49 2.02 -0.18 -10.08
C ARG A 49 2.37 1.19 -10.63
N LEU A 50 3.19 1.20 -11.68
CA LEU A 50 3.48 2.45 -12.38
C LEU A 50 2.24 2.92 -13.15
N GLU A 51 1.94 4.22 -13.02
CA GLU A 51 0.75 4.85 -13.61
C GLU A 51 0.99 5.30 -15.07
N CYS A 52 1.66 4.46 -15.86
CA CYS A 52 2.00 4.77 -17.25
C CYS A 52 1.94 3.56 -18.17
N ALA A 53 1.67 3.83 -19.45
CA ALA A 53 1.72 2.81 -20.49
C ALA A 53 3.18 2.52 -20.87
N ASN A 54 3.62 1.28 -20.68
CA ASN A 54 4.95 0.77 -21.03
C ASN A 54 6.10 1.29 -20.13
N PRO A 55 6.20 0.81 -18.88
CA PRO A 55 7.34 1.14 -18.04
C PRO A 55 8.64 0.58 -18.62
N THR A 56 9.72 1.32 -18.42
CA THR A 56 11.08 0.86 -18.70
C THR A 56 11.66 0.22 -17.45
N VAL A 57 12.19 -1.00 -17.57
CA VAL A 57 12.87 -1.71 -16.49
C VAL A 57 14.36 -1.72 -16.77
N MET A 58 15.17 -1.33 -15.78
CA MET A 58 16.62 -1.34 -15.84
C MET A 58 17.18 -2.15 -14.68
N GLN A 59 17.97 -3.17 -14.99
CA GLN A 59 18.80 -3.87 -14.00
C GLN A 59 20.07 -3.06 -13.74
N VAL A 60 20.53 -3.04 -12.51
CA VAL A 60 21.77 -2.37 -12.12
C VAL A 60 22.80 -3.43 -11.76
N ASP A 61 23.85 -3.53 -12.57
CA ASP A 61 24.94 -4.46 -12.28
C ASP A 61 25.79 -3.96 -11.10
N HIS A 62 26.31 -4.91 -10.32
CA HIS A 62 27.11 -4.63 -9.14
C HIS A 62 28.43 -5.38 -9.18
N PHE A 63 29.48 -4.74 -8.68
CA PHE A 63 30.71 -5.44 -8.30
C PHE A 63 30.54 -6.03 -6.90
N SER A 64 31.16 -7.18 -6.65
CA SER A 64 31.02 -7.94 -5.40
C SER A 64 31.39 -7.16 -4.13
N ASP A 65 32.26 -6.14 -4.25
CA ASP A 65 32.81 -5.39 -3.12
C ASP A 65 32.16 -4.01 -2.92
N VAL A 66 31.05 -3.73 -3.60
CA VAL A 66 30.33 -2.47 -3.44
C VAL A 66 29.50 -2.50 -2.15
N GLY A 67 29.77 -1.52 -1.27
CA GLY A 67 28.97 -1.29 -0.07
C GLY A 67 27.66 -0.58 -0.37
N GLY A 68 26.59 -0.95 0.33
CA GLY A 68 25.28 -0.32 0.29
C GLY A 68 25.18 0.98 1.08
N ASN A 69 24.07 1.69 0.90
CA ASN A 69 23.72 2.85 1.72
C ASN A 69 22.82 2.41 2.89
N PRO A 70 23.07 2.82 4.14
CA PRO A 70 22.20 2.46 5.26
C PRO A 70 20.77 3.01 5.12
N ASP A 71 20.58 4.06 4.32
CA ASP A 71 19.28 4.67 4.03
C ASP A 71 18.84 4.30 2.59
N PRO A 72 17.76 3.50 2.43
CA PRO A 72 17.32 3.04 1.12
C PRO A 72 16.82 4.20 0.24
N VAL A 73 16.23 5.24 0.84
CA VAL A 73 15.78 6.43 0.10
C VAL A 73 16.97 7.20 -0.41
N LYS A 74 18.05 7.32 0.36
CA LYS A 74 19.30 7.93 -0.13
C LYS A 74 19.95 7.13 -1.25
N ALA A 75 19.98 5.80 -1.16
CA ALA A 75 20.45 4.94 -2.26
C ALA A 75 19.66 5.19 -3.55
N ALA A 76 18.33 5.16 -3.46
CA ALA A 76 17.45 5.40 -4.58
C ALA A 76 17.63 6.82 -5.17
N ARG A 77 17.69 7.85 -4.32
CA ARG A 77 17.93 9.23 -4.78
C ARG A 77 19.26 9.39 -5.49
N ALA A 78 20.32 8.74 -5.00
CA ALA A 78 21.63 8.78 -5.64
C ALA A 78 21.59 8.12 -7.04
N GLN A 79 20.91 6.98 -7.18
CA GLN A 79 20.78 6.28 -8.47
C GLN A 79 19.92 7.04 -9.48
N LEU A 80 18.80 7.61 -9.05
CA LEU A 80 17.90 8.37 -9.93
C LEU A 80 18.47 9.76 -10.27
N GLY A 81 19.29 10.32 -9.38
CA GLY A 81 20.05 11.55 -9.61
C GLY A 81 19.18 12.70 -10.10
N LYS A 82 19.52 13.23 -11.28
CA LYS A 82 18.86 14.41 -11.87
C LYS A 82 17.44 14.14 -12.42
N LYS A 83 16.99 12.88 -12.47
CA LYS A 83 15.65 12.53 -12.93
C LYS A 83 14.56 12.91 -11.93
N ILE A 84 14.92 13.01 -10.65
CA ILE A 84 14.06 13.51 -9.57
C ILE A 84 13.94 15.03 -9.71
N ARG A 85 12.72 15.53 -9.77
CA ARG A 85 12.39 16.95 -9.90
C ARG A 85 11.99 17.53 -8.55
N SER A 86 12.03 18.86 -8.45
CA SER A 86 11.47 19.56 -7.30
C SER A 86 9.95 19.34 -7.28
N GLY A 87 9.42 18.89 -6.14
CA GLY A 87 8.01 18.48 -6.00
C GLY A 87 7.81 16.97 -6.01
N ASP A 88 8.76 16.18 -6.49
CA ASP A 88 8.68 14.72 -6.41
C ASP A 88 8.79 14.25 -4.95
N VAL A 89 7.87 13.38 -4.56
CA VAL A 89 7.91 12.67 -3.29
C VAL A 89 8.66 11.36 -3.51
N VAL A 90 9.75 11.16 -2.76
CA VAL A 90 10.50 9.90 -2.77
C VAL A 90 10.36 9.28 -1.39
N GLU A 91 9.72 8.13 -1.34
CA GLU A 91 9.39 7.47 -0.08
C GLU A 91 9.65 5.97 -0.15
N GLN A 92 9.99 5.39 0.99
CA GLN A 92 10.09 3.95 1.13
C GLN A 92 8.69 3.36 1.22
N ALA A 93 8.48 2.27 0.50
CA ALA A 93 7.29 1.45 0.57
C ALA A 93 7.68 0.02 0.97
N ASP A 94 6.74 -0.66 1.62
CA ASP A 94 6.90 -2.06 1.96
C ASP A 94 6.67 -2.92 0.72
N SER A 95 7.57 -3.86 0.48
CA SER A 95 7.41 -4.87 -0.58
C SER A 95 7.17 -6.24 0.04
N PRO A 96 6.29 -7.08 -0.55
CA PRO A 96 6.17 -8.47 -0.15
C PRO A 96 7.53 -9.16 -0.28
N GLY A 97 8.04 -9.70 0.83
CA GLY A 97 9.37 -10.34 0.89
C GLY A 97 10.44 -9.56 1.66
N GLY A 98 10.10 -8.42 2.27
CA GLY A 98 10.97 -7.74 3.25
C GLY A 98 12.18 -7.02 2.66
N LYS A 99 12.29 -6.96 1.34
CA LYS A 99 13.25 -6.10 0.64
C LYS A 99 12.66 -4.69 0.56
N PRO A 100 13.42 -3.64 0.90
CA PRO A 100 12.91 -2.29 0.77
C PRO A 100 12.69 -1.95 -0.68
N LEU A 101 11.59 -1.25 -0.91
CA LEU A 101 11.23 -0.68 -2.19
C LEU A 101 11.12 0.83 -1.98
N VAL A 102 11.61 1.61 -2.93
CA VAL A 102 11.47 3.06 -2.89
C VAL A 102 10.65 3.47 -4.10
N ARG A 103 9.65 4.31 -3.87
CA ARG A 103 8.78 4.82 -4.93
C ARG A 103 8.96 6.32 -5.10
N VAL A 104 8.74 6.78 -6.33
CA VAL A 104 8.74 8.20 -6.68
C VAL A 104 7.36 8.56 -7.17
N VAL A 105 6.73 9.48 -6.45
CA VAL A 105 5.41 10.02 -6.78
C VAL A 105 5.59 11.43 -7.30
N ARG A 106 5.07 11.69 -8.51
CA ARG A 106 5.07 13.00 -9.16
C ARG A 106 3.64 13.38 -9.46
N ASP A 107 3.21 14.56 -9.01
CA ASP A 107 1.84 15.06 -9.22
C ASP A 107 0.73 14.09 -8.75
N GLY A 108 1.04 13.24 -7.77
CA GLY A 108 0.14 12.22 -7.22
C GLY A 108 0.21 10.85 -7.94
N GLU A 109 0.99 10.74 -9.01
CA GLU A 109 1.15 9.53 -9.80
C GLU A 109 2.47 8.82 -9.49
N LEU A 110 2.44 7.48 -9.44
CA LEU A 110 3.64 6.67 -9.25
C LEU A 110 4.42 6.56 -10.57
N VAL A 111 5.55 7.25 -10.65
CA VAL A 111 6.34 7.42 -11.89
C VAL A 111 7.65 6.64 -11.92
N ALA A 112 8.15 6.19 -10.76
CA ALA A 112 9.30 5.29 -10.70
C ALA A 112 9.27 4.42 -9.43
N ILE A 113 9.81 3.21 -9.55
CA ILE A 113 10.01 2.26 -8.48
C ILE A 113 11.47 1.82 -8.51
N VAL A 114 12.10 1.77 -7.34
CA VAL A 114 13.46 1.34 -7.13
C VAL A 114 13.42 0.14 -6.20
N HIS A 115 13.83 -1.01 -6.71
CA HIS A 115 14.00 -2.22 -5.95
C HIS A 115 15.41 -2.24 -5.36
N LEU A 116 15.50 -2.54 -4.07
CA LEU A 116 16.77 -2.62 -3.39
C LEU A 116 17.04 -4.04 -2.91
N MET A 117 18.32 -4.41 -2.93
CA MET A 117 18.83 -5.61 -2.31
C MET A 117 19.69 -5.25 -1.09
N SER A 118 19.75 -6.18 -0.14
CA SER A 118 20.67 -6.07 1.00
C SER A 118 22.10 -6.26 0.51
N ALA A 119 23.01 -5.45 1.04
CA ALA A 119 24.44 -5.51 0.82
C ALA A 119 25.18 -5.12 2.10
N ASP A 120 26.50 -5.33 2.13
CA ASP A 120 27.33 -4.86 3.24
C ASP A 120 27.20 -3.34 3.39
N GLY A 121 26.90 -2.87 4.60
CA GLY A 121 26.69 -1.45 4.86
C GLY A 121 25.30 -0.89 4.51
N GLY A 122 24.38 -1.71 3.96
CA GLY A 122 22.96 -1.34 3.84
C GLY A 122 22.29 -1.84 2.56
N TRP A 123 21.86 -0.90 1.72
CA TRP A 123 21.01 -1.16 0.57
C TRP A 123 21.67 -0.75 -0.74
N LEU A 124 21.59 -1.63 -1.73
CA LEU A 124 21.98 -1.37 -3.11
C LEU A 124 20.76 -1.40 -4.02
N VAL A 125 20.77 -0.53 -5.02
CA VAL A 125 19.71 -0.50 -6.02
C VAL A 125 19.92 -1.64 -6.99
N ASP A 126 19.03 -2.62 -7.00
CA ASP A 126 19.10 -3.82 -7.86
C ASP A 126 18.41 -3.58 -9.20
N GLN A 127 17.22 -2.99 -9.15
CA GLN A 127 16.38 -2.75 -10.33
C GLN A 127 15.67 -1.41 -10.21
N VAL A 128 15.51 -0.73 -11.34
CA VAL A 128 14.71 0.49 -11.44
C VAL A 128 13.66 0.31 -12.52
N GLU A 129 12.40 0.51 -12.14
CA GLU A 129 11.27 0.61 -13.06
C GLU A 129 10.84 2.08 -13.14
N MET A 130 10.62 2.60 -14.34
CA MET A 130 10.23 4.00 -14.50
C MET A 130 9.35 4.23 -15.71
N CYS A 131 8.49 5.24 -15.61
CA CYS A 131 7.71 5.71 -16.75
C CYS A 131 8.60 6.34 -17.83
N PRO A 132 8.20 6.26 -19.12
CA PRO A 132 8.98 6.84 -20.22
C PRO A 132 9.32 8.32 -20.03
N ASP A 133 8.38 9.10 -19.50
CA ASP A 133 8.55 10.54 -19.23
C ASP A 133 9.41 10.85 -18.00
N PHE A 134 9.66 9.84 -17.15
CA PHE A 134 10.62 9.92 -16.05
C PHE A 134 12.05 9.61 -16.52
N ALA A 135 12.21 8.81 -17.58
CA ALA A 135 13.51 8.42 -18.12
C ALA A 135 14.24 9.53 -18.88
N ARG A 136 13.53 10.60 -19.29
CA ARG A 136 14.01 11.74 -20.09
C ARG A 136 14.37 12.94 -19.22
#